data_AF-X1VGP0-F1
#
_entry.id   AF-X1VGP0-F1
#
_cell.length_a   1.000
_cell.length_b   1.000
_cell.length_c   1.000
_cell.angle_alpha   90.00
_cell.angle_beta   90.00
_cell.angle_gamma   90.00
#
_symmetry.space_group_name_H-M   'P 1'
#
loop_
_entity.id
_entity.type
_entity.pdbx_description
1 polymer ?
#
loop_
_entity_poly.entity_id
_entity_poly.type
_entity_poly.pdbx_seq_one_letter_code
_entity_poly.pdbx_strand_id
1 'polypeptide(L)'
;YQDFPEDLEKYAGQKGLSEEWAKRYWAAHWALPSPQQGFEMLHRGVINEDELNMLLRAQDVMPFWRDKLVAIAYRRLTRVDVRRMYREGVLTEGEVYEAYLEHGYNPENARRMSEFTIKQTLSSLSKFTSADITKAYSNGMISAGEARILLQSIGIRPDDANYIIGTAEYKRLWAFTDDQIAGIRNLYKT
;
A
#
# COMPACT_ATOMS: atom_id res chain seq x y z
N TYR A 1 45.74 -1.83 -18.09
CA TYR A 1 44.82 -2.72 -17.37
C TYR A 1 45.10 -2.55 -15.90
N GLN A 2 44.08 -2.19 -15.11
CA GLN A 2 44.23 -1.92 -13.69
C GLN A 2 44.48 -3.23 -12.92
N ASP A 3 45.39 -3.17 -11.94
CA ASP A 3 45.79 -4.28 -11.06
C ASP A 3 46.23 -5.58 -11.76
N PHE A 4 46.68 -5.50 -13.03
CA PHE A 4 47.14 -6.67 -13.79
C PHE A 4 48.46 -7.22 -13.20
N PRO A 5 48.52 -8.48 -12.72
CA PRO A 5 49.73 -9.03 -12.12
C PRO A 5 50.78 -9.36 -13.18
N GLU A 6 52.03 -8.91 -13.00
CA GLU A 6 53.12 -9.20 -13.94
C GLU A 6 53.37 -10.71 -14.09
N ASP A 7 53.29 -11.47 -13.00
CA ASP A 7 53.43 -12.94 -13.04
C ASP A 7 52.33 -13.62 -13.86
N LEU A 8 51.14 -13.02 -13.96
CA LEU A 8 50.05 -13.59 -14.76
C LEU A 8 50.41 -13.63 -16.24
N GLU A 9 51.14 -12.64 -16.75
CA GLU A 9 51.62 -12.65 -18.14
C GLU A 9 52.52 -13.85 -18.41
N LYS A 10 53.50 -14.09 -17.53
CA LYS A 10 54.42 -15.23 -17.62
C LYS A 10 53.66 -16.55 -17.61
N TYR A 11 52.77 -16.76 -16.66
CA TYR A 11 52.04 -18.03 -16.53
C TYR A 11 50.98 -18.21 -17.62
N ALA A 12 50.31 -17.14 -18.06
CA ALA A 12 49.38 -17.19 -19.18
C ALA A 12 50.10 -17.51 -20.49
N GLY A 13 51.30 -16.95 -20.71
CA GLY A 13 52.17 -17.30 -21.83
C GLY A 13 52.57 -18.77 -21.86
N GLN A 14 52.90 -19.36 -20.70
CA GLN A 14 53.14 -20.81 -20.57
C GLN A 14 51.91 -21.67 -20.91
N LYS A 15 50.71 -21.09 -20.84
CA LYS A 15 49.44 -21.71 -21.25
C LYS A 15 49.03 -21.37 -22.69
N GLY A 16 49.86 -20.65 -23.44
CA GLY A 16 49.63 -20.30 -24.84
C GLY A 16 48.77 -19.05 -25.06
N LEU A 17 48.48 -18.26 -24.03
CA LEU A 17 47.80 -16.97 -24.18
C LEU A 17 48.81 -15.87 -24.53
N SER A 18 48.48 -15.01 -25.48
CA SER A 18 49.22 -13.76 -25.68
C SER A 18 48.99 -12.81 -24.49
N GLU A 19 49.91 -11.87 -24.28
CA GLU A 19 49.76 -10.79 -23.29
C GLU A 19 48.43 -10.04 -23.47
N GLU A 20 48.03 -9.77 -24.72
CA GLU A 20 46.75 -9.15 -25.05
C GLU A 20 45.56 -9.96 -24.52
N TRP A 21 45.53 -11.27 -24.77
CA TRP A 21 44.45 -12.13 -24.31
C TRP A 21 44.48 -12.31 -22.79
N ALA A 22 45.65 -12.42 -22.17
CA ALA A 22 45.78 -12.46 -20.72
C ALA A 22 45.17 -11.20 -20.07
N LYS A 23 45.44 -10.03 -20.63
CA LYS A 23 44.86 -8.75 -20.20
C LYS A 23 43.34 -8.68 -20.41
N ARG A 24 42.81 -9.24 -21.50
CA ARG A 24 41.35 -9.33 -21.74
C ARG A 24 40.66 -10.27 -20.74
N TYR A 25 41.25 -11.45 -20.49
CA TYR A 25 40.76 -12.36 -19.45
C TYR A 25 40.79 -11.70 -18.08
N TRP A 26 41.85 -10.94 -17.78
CA TRP A 26 41.89 -10.12 -16.58
C TRP A 26 40.78 -9.07 -16.57
N ALA A 27 40.55 -8.29 -17.62
CA ALA A 27 39.43 -7.35 -17.60
C ALA A 27 38.06 -8.03 -17.38
N ALA A 28 37.86 -9.24 -17.90
CA ALA A 28 36.63 -10.01 -17.73
C ALA A 28 36.52 -10.72 -16.38
N HIS A 29 37.58 -10.78 -15.56
CA HIS A 29 37.57 -11.51 -14.29
C HIS A 29 36.85 -10.74 -13.17
N TRP A 30 36.72 -9.42 -13.31
CA TRP A 30 36.14 -8.57 -12.28
C TRP A 30 34.67 -8.93 -12.02
N ALA A 31 34.32 -9.09 -10.74
CA ALA A 31 32.93 -9.22 -10.34
C ALA A 31 32.25 -7.85 -10.42
N LEU A 32 31.24 -7.74 -11.29
CA LEU A 32 30.45 -6.52 -11.44
C LEU A 32 29.34 -6.44 -10.39
N PRO A 33 28.92 -5.23 -9.96
CA PRO A 33 27.75 -5.05 -9.12
C PRO A 33 26.50 -5.69 -9.73
N SER A 34 25.63 -6.32 -8.94
CA SER A 34 24.37 -6.90 -9.43
C SER A 34 23.41 -5.82 -9.96
N PRO A 35 22.40 -6.17 -10.77
CA PRO A 35 21.38 -5.21 -11.18
C PRO A 35 20.68 -4.54 -10.00
N GLN A 36 20.44 -5.27 -8.90
CA GLN A 36 19.85 -4.71 -7.68
C GLN A 36 20.78 -3.69 -7.00
N GLN A 37 22.09 -3.96 -6.96
CA GLN A 37 23.07 -2.97 -6.49
C GLN A 37 23.11 -1.75 -7.42
N GLY A 38 23.01 -1.97 -8.74
CA GLY A 38 22.84 -0.90 -9.74
C GLY A 38 21.64 -0.01 -9.44
N PHE A 39 20.47 -0.61 -9.17
CA PHE A 39 19.25 0.14 -8.82
C PHE A 39 19.43 0.92 -7.52
N GLU A 40 20.06 0.33 -6.50
CA GLU A 40 20.37 1.08 -5.27
C GLU A 40 21.31 2.26 -5.49
N MET A 41 22.35 2.09 -6.31
CA MET A 41 23.26 3.19 -6.67
C MET A 41 22.50 4.30 -7.43
N LEU A 42 21.61 3.94 -8.36
CA LEU A 42 20.76 4.87 -9.08
C LEU A 42 19.86 5.66 -8.11
N HIS A 43 19.12 4.97 -7.23
CA HIS A 43 18.21 5.62 -6.28
C HIS A 43 18.91 6.53 -5.28
N ARG A 44 20.18 6.24 -4.97
CA ARG A 44 21.01 7.07 -4.07
C ARG A 44 21.73 8.21 -4.81
N GLY A 45 21.56 8.32 -6.14
CA GLY A 45 22.22 9.33 -6.97
C GLY A 45 23.73 9.15 -7.08
N VAL A 46 24.23 7.94 -6.81
CA VAL A 46 25.67 7.58 -6.94
C VAL A 46 26.03 7.36 -8.41
N ILE A 47 25.06 6.88 -9.20
CA ILE A 47 25.17 6.74 -10.65
C ILE A 47 23.91 7.29 -11.33
N ASN A 48 23.99 7.59 -12.62
CA ASN A 48 22.86 7.94 -13.48
C ASN A 48 22.36 6.73 -14.30
N GLU A 49 21.32 6.95 -15.11
CA GLU A 49 20.71 5.90 -15.96
C GLU A 49 21.65 5.38 -17.07
N ASP A 50 22.55 6.21 -17.59
CA ASP A 50 23.52 5.81 -18.62
C ASP A 50 24.58 4.86 -18.01
N GLU A 51 25.04 5.16 -16.80
CA GLU A 51 25.96 4.32 -16.03
C GLU A 51 25.29 2.99 -15.61
N LEU A 52 24.02 3.02 -15.22
CA LEU A 52 23.25 1.80 -14.99
C LEU A 52 23.13 0.96 -16.26
N ASN A 53 22.83 1.58 -17.40
CA ASN A 53 22.78 0.88 -18.69
C ASN A 53 24.13 0.30 -19.11
N MET A 54 25.24 0.99 -18.80
CA MET A 54 26.59 0.46 -18.99
C MET A 54 26.83 -0.78 -18.13
N LEU A 55 26.43 -0.77 -16.86
CA LEU A 55 26.52 -1.93 -15.97
C LEU A 55 25.71 -3.12 -16.50
N LEU A 56 24.45 -2.90 -16.88
CA LEU A 56 23.59 -3.95 -17.44
C LEU A 56 24.16 -4.52 -18.75
N ARG A 57 24.78 -3.67 -19.59
CA ARG A 57 25.49 -4.13 -20.78
C ARG A 57 26.68 -5.02 -20.42
N ALA A 58 27.49 -4.60 -19.45
CA ALA A 58 28.67 -5.34 -19.02
C ALA A 58 28.31 -6.68 -18.32
N GLN A 59 27.11 -6.80 -17.77
CA GLN A 59 26.53 -8.04 -17.24
C GLN A 59 25.81 -8.90 -18.29
N ASP A 60 26.01 -8.63 -19.58
CA ASP A 60 25.40 -9.37 -20.68
C ASP A 60 23.85 -9.40 -20.67
N VAL A 61 23.20 -8.41 -20.05
CA VAL A 61 21.76 -8.23 -20.20
C VAL A 61 21.46 -7.88 -21.65
N MET A 62 20.62 -8.67 -22.32
CA MET A 62 20.23 -8.43 -23.71
C MET A 62 19.64 -7.02 -23.87
N PRO A 63 20.00 -6.27 -24.94
CA PRO A 63 19.50 -4.90 -25.16
C PRO A 63 17.98 -4.74 -25.01
N PHE A 64 17.19 -5.72 -25.47
CA PHE A 64 15.73 -5.72 -25.36
C PHE A 64 15.20 -5.64 -23.91
N TRP A 65 15.93 -6.20 -22.95
CA TRP A 65 15.51 -6.27 -21.55
C TRP A 65 16.00 -5.10 -20.70
N ARG A 66 17.01 -4.33 -21.14
CA ARG A 66 17.64 -3.28 -20.33
C ARG A 66 16.62 -2.21 -19.95
N ASP A 67 15.95 -1.61 -20.93
CA ASP A 67 14.95 -0.56 -20.67
C ASP A 67 13.80 -1.06 -19.78
N LYS A 68 13.41 -2.34 -19.92
CA LYS A 68 12.35 -2.94 -19.10
C LYS A 68 12.80 -3.15 -17.65
N LEU A 69 14.05 -3.52 -17.44
CA LEU A 69 14.64 -3.64 -16.10
C LEU A 69 14.82 -2.26 -15.46
N VAL A 70 15.24 -1.26 -16.21
CA VAL A 70 15.37 0.12 -15.73
C VAL A 70 13.99 0.68 -15.34
N ALA A 71 12.95 0.43 -16.14
CA ALA A 71 11.58 0.88 -15.84
C ALA A 71 11.03 0.34 -14.50
N ILE A 72 11.53 -0.78 -14.01
CA ILE A 72 11.14 -1.37 -12.71
C ILE A 72 12.16 -1.10 -11.60
N ALA A 73 13.17 -0.26 -11.84
CA ALA A 73 14.16 0.09 -10.82
C ALA A 73 13.47 0.79 -9.64
N TYR A 74 12.63 1.79 -9.93
CA TYR A 74 11.95 2.58 -8.91
C TYR A 74 10.84 1.80 -8.20
N ARG A 75 10.64 2.16 -6.93
CA ARG A 75 9.57 1.59 -6.11
C ARG A 75 8.22 2.14 -6.55
N ARG A 76 7.24 1.24 -6.65
CA ARG A 76 5.82 1.58 -6.75
C ARG A 76 5.35 2.24 -5.46
N LEU A 77 4.31 3.07 -5.54
CA LEU A 77 3.63 3.61 -4.35
C LEU A 77 3.23 2.45 -3.43
N THR A 78 3.31 2.63 -2.11
CA THR A 78 2.86 1.58 -1.19
C THR A 78 1.34 1.60 -1.08
N ARG A 79 0.71 0.45 -0.81
CA ARG A 79 -0.74 0.38 -0.55
C ARG A 79 -1.20 1.34 0.54
N VAL A 80 -0.35 1.68 1.52
CA VAL A 80 -0.66 2.63 2.58
C VAL A 80 -0.68 4.05 2.03
N ASP A 81 0.34 4.42 1.26
CA ASP A 81 0.44 5.75 0.66
C ASP A 81 -0.64 5.96 -0.40
N VAL A 82 -0.97 4.95 -1.21
CA VAL A 82 -2.11 5.01 -2.14
C VAL A 82 -3.41 5.41 -1.43
N ARG A 83 -3.73 4.80 -0.28
CA ARG A 83 -4.93 5.16 0.49
C ARG A 83 -4.87 6.56 1.09
N ARG A 84 -3.71 6.97 1.60
CA ARG A 84 -3.51 8.31 2.16
C ARG A 84 -3.61 9.38 1.07
N MET A 85 -2.93 9.18 -0.05
CA MET A 85 -2.94 10.08 -1.19
C MET A 85 -4.34 10.21 -1.79
N TYR A 86 -5.11 9.12 -1.89
CA TYR A 86 -6.52 9.22 -2.28
C TYR A 86 -7.35 10.05 -1.29
N ARG A 87 -7.19 9.81 0.02
CA ARG A 87 -7.88 10.59 1.05
C ARG A 87 -7.59 12.08 0.97
N GLU A 88 -6.34 12.44 0.70
CA GLU A 88 -5.91 13.84 0.54
C GLU A 88 -6.22 14.42 -0.86
N GLY A 89 -6.85 13.64 -1.76
CA GLY A 89 -7.21 14.09 -3.11
C GLY A 89 -6.03 14.18 -4.10
N VAL A 90 -4.88 13.59 -3.76
CA VAL A 90 -3.70 13.51 -4.62
C VAL A 90 -3.86 12.46 -5.71
N LEU A 91 -4.56 11.37 -5.42
CA LEU A 91 -4.91 10.34 -6.42
C LEU A 91 -6.40 10.35 -6.70
N THR A 92 -6.76 10.17 -7.97
CA THR A 92 -8.11 9.86 -8.43
C THR A 92 -8.44 8.38 -8.22
N GLU A 93 -9.73 8.02 -8.36
CA GLU A 93 -10.16 6.62 -8.27
C GLU A 93 -9.49 5.72 -9.32
N GLY A 94 -9.26 6.25 -10.53
CA GLY A 94 -8.55 5.55 -11.60
C GLY A 94 -7.08 5.32 -11.25
N GLU A 95 -6.39 6.32 -10.70
CA GLU A 95 -4.98 6.17 -10.31
C GLU A 95 -4.80 5.22 -9.11
N VAL A 96 -5.79 5.15 -8.20
CA VAL A 96 -5.82 4.11 -7.16
C VAL A 96 -5.88 2.71 -7.77
N TYR A 97 -6.71 2.54 -8.80
CA TYR A 97 -6.83 1.27 -9.52
C TYR A 97 -5.51 0.87 -10.20
N GLU A 98 -4.90 1.79 -10.95
CA GLU A 98 -3.61 1.56 -11.61
C GLU A 98 -2.51 1.23 -10.59
N ALA A 99 -2.44 1.93 -9.45
CA ALA A 99 -1.47 1.63 -8.42
C ALA A 99 -1.63 0.19 -7.84
N TYR A 100 -2.87 -0.31 -7.74
CA TYR A 100 -3.09 -1.70 -7.35
C TYR A 100 -2.74 -2.71 -8.46
N LEU A 101 -2.93 -2.37 -9.73
CA LEU A 101 -2.43 -3.19 -10.85
C LEU A 101 -0.90 -3.25 -10.83
N GLU A 102 -0.23 -2.12 -10.64
CA GLU A 102 1.22 -2.05 -10.54
C GLU A 102 1.73 -2.92 -9.40
N HIS A 103 1.01 -3.02 -8.28
CA HIS A 103 1.33 -3.94 -7.18
C HIS A 103 1.27 -5.43 -7.54
N GLY A 104 0.72 -5.79 -8.71
CA GLY A 104 0.57 -7.16 -9.18
C GLY A 104 -0.77 -7.80 -8.83
N TYR A 105 -1.77 -7.01 -8.40
CA TYR A 105 -3.13 -7.54 -8.29
C TYR A 105 -3.69 -7.79 -9.70
N ASN A 106 -4.47 -8.86 -9.84
CA ASN A 106 -5.25 -9.04 -11.06
C ASN A 106 -6.33 -7.94 -11.19
N PRO A 107 -6.89 -7.70 -12.39
CA PRO A 107 -7.86 -6.62 -12.61
C PRO A 107 -9.06 -6.64 -11.66
N GLU A 108 -9.56 -7.82 -11.30
CA GLU A 108 -10.69 -7.98 -10.39
C GLU A 108 -10.34 -7.52 -8.97
N ASN A 109 -9.22 -8.00 -8.43
CA ASN A 109 -8.78 -7.64 -7.08
C ASN A 109 -8.33 -6.19 -6.99
N ALA A 110 -7.74 -5.64 -8.06
CA ALA A 110 -7.42 -4.22 -8.13
C ALA A 110 -8.69 -3.36 -8.06
N ARG A 111 -9.80 -3.75 -8.73
CA ARG A 111 -11.10 -3.05 -8.60
C ARG A 111 -11.62 -3.13 -7.17
N ARG A 112 -11.65 -4.32 -6.58
CA ARG A 112 -12.10 -4.52 -5.19
C ARG A 112 -11.30 -3.69 -4.18
N MET A 113 -9.98 -3.63 -4.35
CA MET A 113 -9.10 -2.83 -3.49
C MET A 113 -9.34 -1.32 -3.67
N SER A 114 -9.65 -0.89 -4.89
CA SER A 114 -9.99 0.51 -5.19
C SER A 114 -11.32 0.88 -4.56
N GLU A 115 -12.38 0.09 -4.77
CA GLU A 115 -13.69 0.27 -4.14
C GLU A 115 -13.58 0.30 -2.61
N PHE A 116 -12.78 -0.60 -2.03
CA PHE A 116 -12.53 -0.61 -0.60
C PHE A 116 -11.89 0.70 -0.13
N THR A 117 -10.87 1.18 -0.85
CA THR A 117 -10.17 2.43 -0.52
C THR A 117 -11.11 3.63 -0.57
N ILE A 118 -11.96 3.69 -1.59
CA ILE A 118 -12.97 4.74 -1.77
C ILE A 118 -13.99 4.71 -0.63
N LYS A 119 -14.62 3.56 -0.40
CA LYS A 119 -15.62 3.38 0.67
C LYS A 119 -15.05 3.68 2.05
N GLN A 120 -13.84 3.22 2.34
CA GLN A 120 -13.16 3.50 3.59
C GLN A 120 -12.91 5.00 3.78
N THR A 121 -12.52 5.70 2.72
CA THR A 121 -12.27 7.15 2.76
C THR A 121 -13.57 7.92 3.01
N LEU A 122 -14.64 7.61 2.27
CA LEU A 122 -15.96 8.22 2.45
C LEU A 122 -16.52 7.97 3.87
N SER A 123 -16.38 6.74 4.38
CA SER A 123 -16.75 6.40 5.76
C SER A 123 -15.97 7.23 6.78
N SER A 124 -14.67 7.45 6.57
CA SER A 124 -13.86 8.29 7.46
C SER A 124 -14.19 9.79 7.38
N LEU A 125 -14.75 10.27 6.27
CA LEU A 125 -15.21 11.65 6.11
C LEU A 125 -16.60 11.88 6.73
N SER A 126 -17.38 10.82 6.93
CA SER A 126 -18.58 10.91 7.75
C SER A 126 -18.19 11.33 9.17
N LYS A 127 -18.65 12.52 9.58
CA LYS A 127 -18.42 13.04 10.94
C LYS A 127 -19.16 12.26 12.03
N PHE A 128 -20.09 11.39 11.66
CA PHE A 128 -20.84 10.58 12.61
C PHE A 128 -20.19 9.22 12.78
N THR A 129 -19.86 8.86 14.03
CA THR A 129 -19.51 7.49 14.37
C THR A 129 -20.78 6.66 14.62
N SER A 130 -20.66 5.33 14.61
CA SER A 130 -21.76 4.44 15.00
C SER A 130 -22.25 4.70 16.43
N ALA A 131 -21.33 5.11 17.32
CA ALA A 131 -21.64 5.51 18.68
C ALA A 131 -22.45 6.81 18.73
N ASP A 132 -22.09 7.82 17.94
CA ASP A 132 -22.85 9.09 17.85
C ASP A 132 -24.28 8.85 17.37
N ILE A 133 -24.43 8.03 16.32
CA ILE A 133 -25.74 7.69 15.74
C ILE A 133 -26.59 6.91 16.76
N THR A 134 -25.99 5.93 17.43
CA THR A 134 -26.69 5.13 18.44
C THR A 134 -27.12 5.98 19.63
N LYS A 135 -26.26 6.90 20.08
CA LYS A 135 -26.59 7.85 21.16
C LYS A 135 -27.72 8.78 20.77
N ALA A 136 -27.69 9.34 19.55
CA ALA A 136 -28.78 10.17 19.03
C ALA A 136 -30.11 9.40 18.99
N TYR A 137 -30.08 8.13 18.57
CA TYR A 137 -31.27 7.27 18.55
C TYR A 137 -31.80 6.97 19.97
N SER A 138 -30.93 6.52 20.88
CA SER A 138 -31.33 6.20 22.25
C SER A 138 -31.89 7.40 23.00
N ASN A 139 -31.40 8.61 22.69
CA ASN A 139 -31.90 9.87 23.25
C ASN A 139 -33.17 10.41 22.54
N GLY A 140 -33.70 9.70 21.54
CA GLY A 140 -34.88 10.11 20.79
C GLY A 140 -34.66 11.31 19.85
N MET A 141 -33.42 11.67 19.56
CA MET A 141 -33.09 12.77 18.63
C MET A 141 -33.32 12.41 17.17
N ILE A 142 -33.26 11.11 16.85
CA ILE A 142 -33.51 10.57 15.52
C ILE A 142 -34.37 9.29 15.62
N SER A 143 -35.12 9.00 14.56
CA SER A 143 -35.91 7.79 14.42
C SER A 143 -35.05 6.55 14.11
N ALA A 144 -35.62 5.36 14.30
CA ALA A 144 -34.97 4.10 13.93
C ALA A 144 -34.67 4.02 12.41
N GLY A 145 -35.52 4.63 11.58
CA GLY A 145 -35.31 4.72 10.13
C GLY A 145 -34.09 5.58 9.78
N GLU A 146 -34.02 6.79 10.35
CA GLU A 146 -32.89 7.71 10.14
C GLU A 146 -31.58 7.12 10.66
N ALA A 147 -31.61 6.49 11.83
CA ALA A 147 -30.43 5.86 12.40
C ALA A 147 -29.89 4.72 11.52
N ARG A 148 -30.76 3.90 10.91
CA ARG A 148 -30.34 2.87 9.93
C ARG A 148 -29.70 3.49 8.69
N ILE A 149 -30.28 4.55 8.13
CA ILE A 149 -29.75 5.25 6.96
C ILE A 149 -28.35 5.81 7.27
N LEU A 150 -28.17 6.43 8.43
CA LEU A 150 -26.88 6.97 8.87
C LEU A 150 -25.85 5.87 9.13
N LEU A 151 -26.24 4.74 9.74
CA LEU A 151 -25.32 3.61 9.92
C LEU A 151 -24.87 3.02 8.56
N GLN A 152 -25.80 2.92 7.61
CA GLN A 152 -25.47 2.46 6.25
C GLN A 152 -24.58 3.44 5.50
N SER A 153 -24.79 4.76 5.66
CA SER A 153 -23.96 5.78 5.01
C SER A 153 -22.50 5.77 5.49
N ILE A 154 -22.25 5.30 6.73
CA ILE A 154 -20.89 5.09 7.25
C ILE A 154 -20.32 3.70 6.93
N GLY A 155 -21.01 2.90 6.12
CA GLY A 155 -20.54 1.61 5.63
C GLY A 155 -20.91 0.40 6.48
N ILE A 156 -21.81 0.54 7.46
CA ILE A 156 -22.32 -0.61 8.24
C ILE A 156 -23.34 -1.36 7.38
N ARG A 157 -23.23 -2.69 7.35
CA ARG A 157 -24.14 -3.53 6.57
C ARG A 157 -25.58 -3.39 7.08
N PRO A 158 -26.60 -3.53 6.22
CA PRO A 158 -28.00 -3.42 6.64
C PRO A 158 -28.37 -4.31 7.83
N ASP A 159 -27.90 -5.55 7.84
CA ASP A 159 -28.15 -6.51 8.93
C ASP A 159 -27.50 -6.06 10.25
N ASP A 160 -26.25 -5.59 10.19
CA ASP A 160 -25.52 -5.07 11.34
C ASP A 160 -26.18 -3.77 11.86
N ALA A 161 -26.64 -2.90 10.96
CA ALA A 161 -27.36 -1.68 11.33
C ALA A 161 -28.67 -2.01 12.05
N ASN A 162 -29.42 -3.01 11.56
CA ASN A 162 -30.63 -3.49 12.23
C ASN A 162 -30.33 -4.06 13.62
N TYR A 163 -29.26 -4.85 13.74
CA TYR A 163 -28.84 -5.41 15.02
C TYR A 163 -28.41 -4.32 16.03
N ILE A 164 -27.65 -3.32 15.60
CA ILE A 164 -27.22 -2.17 16.42
C ILE A 164 -28.44 -1.40 16.94
N ILE A 165 -29.38 -1.05 16.05
CA ILE A 165 -30.58 -0.31 16.44
C ILE A 165 -31.50 -1.14 17.33
N GLY A 166 -31.66 -2.44 17.05
CA GLY A 166 -32.41 -3.34 17.92
C GLY A 166 -31.83 -3.41 19.33
N THR A 167 -30.51 -3.52 19.45
CA THR A 167 -29.81 -3.50 20.74
C THR A 167 -29.98 -2.16 21.46
N ALA A 168 -29.90 -1.06 20.73
CA ALA A 168 -30.10 0.28 21.27
C ALA A 168 -31.53 0.52 21.77
N GLU A 169 -32.52 -0.06 21.09
CA GLU A 169 -33.93 -0.01 21.48
C GLU A 169 -34.16 -0.75 22.81
N TYR A 170 -33.61 -1.95 22.97
CA TYR A 170 -33.70 -2.67 24.25
C TYR A 170 -33.09 -1.87 25.39
N LYS A 171 -31.92 -1.27 25.19
CA LYS A 171 -31.28 -0.42 26.20
C LYS A 171 -32.13 0.81 26.54
N ARG A 172 -32.75 1.44 25.55
CA ARG A 172 -33.66 2.58 25.75
C ARG A 172 -34.88 2.18 26.59
N LEU A 173 -35.51 1.05 26.27
CA LEU A 173 -36.66 0.53 27.00
C LEU A 173 -36.31 0.19 28.45
N TRP A 174 -35.13 -0.40 28.70
CA TRP A 174 -34.65 -0.67 30.05
C TRP A 174 -34.43 0.61 30.84
N ALA A 175 -33.73 1.60 30.27
CA ALA A 175 -33.52 2.88 30.92
C ALA A 175 -34.85 3.58 31.27
N PHE A 176 -35.82 3.57 30.33
CA PHE A 176 -37.15 4.10 30.58
C PHE A 176 -37.88 3.37 31.73
N THR A 177 -37.77 2.04 31.78
CA THR A 177 -38.38 1.23 32.84
C THR A 177 -37.74 1.54 34.20
N ASP A 178 -36.41 1.66 34.25
CA ASP A 178 -35.68 2.02 35.47
C ASP A 178 -36.05 3.42 35.97
N ASP A 179 -36.19 4.39 35.07
CA ASP A 179 -36.64 5.75 35.39
C ASP A 179 -38.07 5.75 35.94
N GLN A 180 -38.98 4.95 35.35
CA GLN A 180 -40.33 4.79 35.88
C GLN A 180 -40.33 4.18 37.29
N ILE A 181 -39.53 3.13 37.53
CA ILE A 181 -39.40 2.51 38.85
C ILE A 181 -38.84 3.52 39.87
N ALA A 182 -37.84 4.32 39.49
CA ALA A 182 -37.26 5.35 40.34
C ALA A 182 -38.28 6.45 40.67
N GLY A 183 -39.05 6.92 39.69
CA GLY A 183 -40.13 7.88 39.90
C GLY A 183 -41.20 7.37 40.87
N ILE A 184 -41.64 6.12 40.69
CA ILE A 184 -42.59 5.46 41.59
C ILE A 184 -42.01 5.35 43.01
N ARG A 185 -40.77 4.89 43.18
CA ARG A 185 -40.12 4.78 44.50
C ARG A 185 -40.04 6.12 45.23
N ASN A 186 -39.83 7.23 44.51
CA ASN A 186 -39.79 8.56 45.12
C ASN A 186 -41.17 9.02 45.59
N LEU A 187 -42.26 8.61 44.94
CA LEU A 187 -43.63 8.91 45.38
C LEU A 187 -44.02 8.22 46.69
N TYR A 188 -43.41 7.08 47.01
CA TYR A 188 -43.70 6.29 48.21
C TYR A 188 -42.67 6.49 49.36
N LYS A 189 -41.82 7.53 49.27
CA LYS A 189 -40.80 7.85 50.30
C LYS A 189 -41.21 8.94 51.31
N THR A 190 -42.47 9.35 51.35
CA THR A 190 -43.08 10.08 52.49
C THR A 190 -43.26 9.15 53.69
#